data_AF-A0A1F4XGA2-F1
#
_entry.id   AF-A0A1F4XGA2-F1
#
_cell.length_a   1.000
_cell.length_b   1.000
_cell.length_c   1.000
_cell.angle_alpha   90.00
_cell.angle_beta   90.00
_cell.angle_gamma   90.00
#
_symmetry.space_group_name_H-M   'P 1'
#
loop_
_entity.id
_entity.type
_entity.pdbx_description
1 polymer ?
#
loop_
_entity_poly.entity_id
_entity_poly.type
_entity_poly.pdbx_seq_one_letter_code
_entity_poly.pdbx_strand_id
1 'polypeptide(L)'
;MWGAFWAWYERNYTLNLSIAVALFLVQIFHLVWLFGEVVWAHLFGTPLLTLGGTGSTVMALVDYGEIPAILSVSLVYINELRTRFSFIGATYLLFLNSQWLHIFWITDEFVVTAFNEAGTVLPLWLAWVGISIDYLEVPVMFDTGKKLLRAWRAPQLT
;
A
#
# COMPACT_ATOMS: atom_id res chain seq x y z
N MET A 1 6.98 11.70 -26.54
CA MET A 1 6.69 11.98 -25.12
C MET A 1 6.96 10.77 -24.23
N TRP A 2 6.36 9.61 -24.50
CA TRP A 2 6.60 8.40 -23.69
C TRP A 2 8.03 7.87 -23.69
N GLY A 3 8.72 7.81 -24.83
CA GLY A 3 10.13 7.37 -24.85
C GLY A 3 11.06 8.22 -23.97
N ALA A 4 10.87 9.54 -23.98
CA ALA A 4 11.68 10.47 -23.17
C ALA A 4 11.42 10.31 -21.66
N PHE A 5 10.16 10.08 -21.27
CA PHE A 5 9.81 9.78 -19.88
C PHE A 5 10.49 8.51 -19.39
N TRP A 6 10.38 7.40 -20.13
CA TRP A 6 10.97 6.13 -19.71
C TRP A 6 12.51 6.19 -19.69
N ALA A 7 13.14 6.87 -20.65
CA ALA A 7 14.58 7.09 -20.61
C ALA A 7 15.03 7.90 -19.39
N TRP A 8 14.27 8.94 -19.00
CA TRP A 8 14.52 9.67 -17.75
C TRP A 8 14.29 8.80 -16.51
N TYR A 9 13.22 8.00 -16.51
CA TYR A 9 12.85 7.15 -15.39
C TYR A 9 13.91 6.07 -15.13
N GLU A 10 14.38 5.40 -16.20
CA GLU A 10 15.44 4.39 -16.14
C GLU A 10 16.78 5.00 -15.72
N ARG A 11 17.15 6.18 -16.24
CA ARG A 11 18.37 6.90 -15.81
C ARG A 11 18.37 7.24 -14.33
N ASN A 12 17.20 7.48 -13.74
CA ASN A 12 17.03 7.80 -12.33
C ASN A 12 16.40 6.63 -11.54
N TYR A 13 16.52 5.40 -12.04
CA TYR A 13 15.76 4.25 -11.52
C TYR A 13 15.95 4.05 -10.02
N THR A 14 17.19 4.10 -9.52
CA THR A 14 17.48 3.92 -8.09
C THR A 14 16.82 4.99 -7.23
N LEU A 15 16.82 6.26 -7.67
CA LEU A 15 16.16 7.35 -6.94
C LEU A 15 14.64 7.17 -6.95
N ASN A 16 14.06 6.92 -8.12
CA ASN A 16 12.62 6.70 -8.27
C ASN A 16 12.14 5.51 -7.44
N LEU A 17 12.90 4.41 -7.45
CA LEU A 17 12.63 3.22 -6.64
C LEU A 17 12.76 3.52 -5.14
N SER A 18 13.77 4.30 -4.73
CA SER A 18 13.95 4.70 -3.32
C SER A 18 12.75 5.51 -2.82
N ILE A 19 12.29 6.49 -3.62
CA ILE A 19 11.11 7.31 -3.30
C ILE A 19 9.86 6.43 -3.22
N ALA A 20 9.65 5.55 -4.19
CA ALA A 20 8.51 4.63 -4.20
C ALA A 20 8.48 3.74 -2.96
N VAL A 21 9.62 3.14 -2.59
CA VAL A 21 9.73 2.32 -1.37
C VAL A 21 9.50 3.15 -0.12
N ALA A 22 10.10 4.35 -0.03
CA ALA A 22 9.92 5.21 1.15
C ALA A 22 8.45 5.57 1.35
N LEU A 23 7.75 6.02 0.30
CA LEU A 23 6.31 6.32 0.35
C LEU A 23 5.48 5.09 0.71
N PHE A 24 5.81 3.93 0.14
CA PHE A 24 5.02 2.72 0.34
C PHE A 24 5.23 2.10 1.72
N LEU A 25 6.43 2.21 2.31
CA LEU A 25 6.66 1.73 3.68
C LEU A 25 5.96 2.58 4.74
N VAL A 26 5.56 3.81 4.44
CA VAL A 26 4.72 4.61 5.35
C VAL A 26 3.36 3.94 5.57
N GLN A 27 2.86 3.17 4.61
CA GLN A 27 1.60 2.41 4.75
C GLN A 27 1.67 1.30 5.82
N ILE A 28 2.86 0.94 6.32
CA ILE A 28 2.98 0.05 7.48
C ILE A 28 2.27 0.61 8.71
N PHE A 29 2.26 1.94 8.89
CA PHE A 29 1.53 2.57 9.99
C PHE A 29 0.03 2.29 9.90
N HIS A 30 -0.54 2.37 8.69
CA HIS A 30 -1.93 2.00 8.42
C HIS A 30 -2.22 0.55 8.78
N LEU A 31 -1.42 -0.39 8.25
CA LEU A 31 -1.60 -1.81 8.53
C LEU A 31 -1.50 -2.17 10.01
N VAL A 32 -0.58 -1.53 10.73
CA VAL A 32 -0.40 -1.74 12.18
C VAL A 32 -1.60 -1.20 12.96
N TRP A 33 -2.10 -0.02 12.60
CA TRP A 33 -3.30 0.55 13.21
C TRP A 33 -4.53 -0.32 12.94
N LEU A 34 -4.78 -0.69 11.68
CA LEU A 34 -5.89 -1.53 11.26
C LEU A 34 -5.89 -2.86 12.01
N PHE A 35 -4.71 -3.49 12.15
CA PHE A 35 -4.58 -4.70 12.95
C PHE A 35 -4.87 -4.45 14.44
N GLY A 36 -4.15 -3.50 15.03
CA GLY A 36 -4.07 -3.33 16.47
C GLY A 36 -5.35 -2.76 17.07
N GLU A 37 -6.07 -1.92 16.36
CA GLU A 37 -7.25 -1.24 16.88
C GLU A 37 -8.54 -1.83 16.37
N VAL A 38 -8.60 -2.22 15.09
CA VAL A 38 -9.85 -2.66 14.48
C VAL A 38 -9.97 -4.17 14.53
N VAL A 39 -9.05 -4.89 13.89
CA VAL A 39 -9.10 -6.36 13.80
C VAL A 39 -8.96 -6.98 15.19
N TRP A 40 -7.97 -6.53 15.96
CA TRP A 40 -7.71 -7.09 17.28
C TRP A 40 -8.83 -6.82 18.28
N ALA A 41 -9.38 -5.59 18.30
CA ALA A 41 -10.51 -5.28 19.16
C ALA A 41 -11.74 -6.13 18.81
N HIS A 42 -12.00 -6.35 17.52
CA HIS A 42 -13.11 -7.21 17.10
C HIS A 42 -12.93 -8.67 17.55
N LEU A 43 -11.70 -9.22 17.45
CA LEU A 43 -11.42 -10.62 17.79
C LEU A 43 -11.33 -10.88 19.29
N PHE A 44 -10.82 -9.92 20.08
CA PHE A 44 -10.48 -10.13 21.49
C PHE A 44 -11.27 -9.24 22.45
N GLY A 45 -12.13 -8.36 21.93
CA GLY A 45 -13.00 -7.47 22.73
C GLY A 45 -12.29 -6.24 23.32
N THR A 46 -10.97 -6.11 23.14
CA THR A 46 -10.18 -4.95 23.58
C THR A 46 -9.11 -4.65 22.55
N PRO A 47 -8.84 -3.39 22.20
CA PRO A 47 -7.81 -3.06 21.23
C PRO A 47 -6.40 -3.34 21.78
N LEU A 48 -5.47 -3.74 20.90
CA LEU A 48 -4.06 -3.97 21.22
C LEU A 48 -3.31 -2.64 21.39
N LEU A 49 -3.72 -1.63 20.62
CA LEU A 49 -3.17 -0.28 20.57
C LEU A 49 -4.31 0.72 20.69
N THR A 50 -4.08 1.89 21.27
CA THR A 50 -5.07 2.98 21.29
C THR A 50 -4.40 4.29 20.92
N LEU A 51 -4.56 4.72 19.67
CA LEU A 51 -4.07 5.95 19.08
C LEU A 51 -5.09 7.06 19.36
N GLY A 52 -5.10 7.55 20.61
CA GLY A 52 -5.91 8.71 20.98
C GLY A 52 -5.29 10.05 20.51
N GLY A 53 -6.13 11.05 20.24
CA GLY A 53 -5.72 12.43 20.05
C GLY A 53 -4.88 12.68 18.79
N THR A 54 -3.58 12.93 18.97
CA THR A 54 -2.64 13.24 17.86
C THR A 54 -2.39 12.07 16.92
N GLY A 55 -2.65 10.83 17.36
CA GLY A 55 -2.50 9.63 16.54
C GLY A 55 -3.38 9.65 15.29
N SER A 56 -4.64 10.10 15.40
CA SER A 56 -5.57 10.14 14.26
C SER A 56 -5.15 11.15 13.19
N THR A 57 -4.51 12.27 13.56
CA THR A 57 -4.00 13.25 12.60
C THR A 57 -2.79 12.71 11.84
N VAL A 58 -1.94 11.93 12.50
CA VAL A 58 -0.80 11.26 11.85
C VAL A 58 -1.30 10.20 10.88
N MET A 59 -2.31 9.41 11.27
CA MET A 59 -2.93 8.41 10.38
C MET A 59 -3.52 9.06 9.13
N ALA A 60 -4.31 10.12 9.26
CA ALA A 60 -4.86 10.81 8.10
C ALA A 60 -3.77 11.29 7.11
N LEU A 61 -2.62 11.75 7.61
CA LEU A 61 -1.48 12.12 6.74
C LEU A 61 -0.83 10.91 6.06
N VAL A 62 -0.75 9.77 6.75
CA VAL A 62 -0.27 8.50 6.18
C VAL A 62 -1.19 8.05 5.03
N ASP A 63 -2.50 8.12 5.24
CA ASP A 63 -3.53 7.70 4.28
C ASP A 63 -3.51 8.60 3.03
N TYR A 64 -3.33 9.92 3.20
CA TYR A 64 -3.12 10.82 2.04
C TYR A 64 -1.86 10.47 1.23
N GLY A 65 -0.87 9.81 1.84
CA GLY A 65 0.33 9.31 1.18
C GLY A 65 0.11 8.05 0.34
N GLU A 66 -1.03 7.38 0.49
CA GLU A 66 -1.36 6.11 -0.18
C GLU A 66 -1.42 6.26 -1.70
N ILE A 67 -2.12 7.28 -2.20
CA ILE A 67 -2.24 7.54 -3.65
C ILE A 67 -0.86 7.74 -4.31
N PRO A 68 0.01 8.66 -3.82
CA PRO A 68 1.38 8.78 -4.32
C PRO A 68 2.18 7.48 -4.24
N ALA A 69 2.01 6.68 -3.18
CA ALA A 69 2.69 5.40 -3.01
C ALA A 69 2.27 4.38 -4.08
N ILE A 70 0.96 4.15 -4.23
CA ILE A 70 0.39 3.21 -5.22
C ILE A 70 0.84 3.60 -6.64
N LEU A 71 0.77 4.89 -6.98
CA LEU A 71 1.21 5.36 -8.31
C LEU A 71 2.71 5.13 -8.52
N SER A 72 3.53 5.46 -7.52
CA SER A 72 4.99 5.33 -7.62
C SER A 72 5.43 3.88 -7.76
N VAL A 73 4.84 2.97 -6.96
CA VAL A 73 5.16 1.53 -7.03
C VAL A 73 4.56 0.89 -8.28
N SER A 74 3.38 1.33 -8.73
CA SER A 74 2.81 0.90 -10.01
C SER A 74 3.76 1.23 -11.17
N LEU A 75 4.39 2.40 -11.17
CA LEU A 75 5.39 2.75 -12.19
C LEU A 75 6.61 1.81 -12.17
N VAL A 76 7.03 1.32 -10.99
CA VAL A 76 8.12 0.33 -10.88
C VAL A 76 7.74 -0.97 -11.60
N TYR A 77 6.53 -1.49 -11.35
CA TYR A 77 6.09 -2.75 -11.98
C TYR A 77 5.71 -2.58 -13.45
N ILE A 78 5.18 -1.42 -13.85
CA ILE A 78 4.98 -1.10 -15.28
C ILE A 78 6.33 -1.04 -16.00
N ASN A 79 7.36 -0.46 -15.37
CA ASN A 79 8.72 -0.42 -15.92
C ASN A 79 9.34 -1.82 -16.03
N GLU A 80 9.05 -2.71 -15.09
CA GLU A 80 9.43 -4.12 -15.21
C GLU A 80 8.70 -4.79 -16.38
N LEU A 81 7.38 -4.72 -16.43
CA LEU A 81 6.58 -5.42 -17.45
C LEU A 81 6.88 -4.95 -18.87
N ARG A 82 7.19 -3.66 -19.07
CA ARG A 82 7.58 -3.13 -20.38
C ARG A 82 8.94 -3.63 -20.86
N THR A 83 9.88 -3.88 -19.94
CA THR A 83 11.25 -4.30 -20.27
C THR A 83 11.36 -5.81 -20.36
N ARG A 84 10.67 -6.52 -19.46
CA ARG A 84 10.56 -7.97 -19.44
C ARG A 84 9.25 -8.38 -18.78
N PHE A 85 8.48 -9.20 -19.49
CA PHE A 85 7.26 -9.76 -18.91
C PHE A 85 7.57 -10.59 -17.66
N SER A 86 6.80 -10.35 -16.60
CA SER A 86 6.95 -10.95 -15.27
C SER A 86 5.56 -11.20 -14.71
N PHE A 87 5.17 -12.48 -14.58
CA PHE A 87 3.88 -12.84 -13.99
C PHE A 87 3.74 -12.28 -12.58
N ILE A 88 4.81 -12.35 -11.79
CA ILE A 88 4.84 -11.79 -10.43
C ILE A 88 4.61 -10.27 -10.46
N GLY A 89 5.29 -9.56 -11.38
CA GLY A 89 5.09 -8.12 -11.54
C GLY A 89 3.65 -7.76 -11.94
N ALA A 90 3.01 -8.57 -12.80
CA ALA A 90 1.61 -8.38 -13.17
C ALA A 90 0.66 -8.64 -11.99
N THR A 91 0.90 -9.70 -11.20
CA THR A 91 0.12 -9.99 -9.99
C THR A 91 0.24 -8.87 -8.96
N TYR A 92 1.44 -8.35 -8.72
CA TYR A 92 1.63 -7.23 -7.79
C TYR A 92 1.03 -5.93 -8.29
N LEU A 93 1.02 -5.70 -9.60
CA LEU A 93 0.28 -4.58 -10.18
C LEU A 93 -1.23 -4.72 -9.95
N LEU A 94 -1.78 -5.94 -10.02
CA LEU A 94 -3.19 -6.19 -9.67
C LEU A 94 -3.45 -5.92 -8.17
N PHE A 95 -2.56 -6.36 -7.28
CA PHE A 95 -2.68 -6.10 -5.83
C PHE A 95 -2.61 -4.60 -5.49
N LEU A 96 -1.77 -3.84 -6.18
CA LEU A 96 -1.71 -2.38 -6.03
C LEU A 96 -2.97 -1.70 -6.57
N ASN A 97 -3.53 -2.21 -7.68
CA ASN A 97 -4.71 -1.58 -8.28
C ASN A 97 -6.02 -2.01 -7.61
N SER A 98 -6.04 -3.11 -6.83
CA SER A 98 -7.17 -3.39 -5.96
C SER A 98 -7.31 -2.36 -4.83
N GLN A 99 -6.25 -1.63 -4.46
CA GLN A 99 -6.32 -0.57 -3.45
C GLN A 99 -7.29 0.54 -3.84
N TRP A 100 -7.42 0.86 -5.13
CA TRP A 100 -8.44 1.82 -5.60
C TRP A 100 -9.87 1.42 -5.21
N LEU A 101 -10.14 0.12 -5.09
CA LEU A 101 -11.43 -0.36 -4.59
C LEU A 101 -11.58 -0.07 -3.09
N HIS A 102 -10.52 -0.24 -2.31
CA HIS A 102 -10.52 0.10 -0.88
C HIS A 102 -10.70 1.62 -0.70
N ILE A 103 -9.84 2.44 -1.31
CA ILE A 103 -9.84 3.91 -1.23
C ILE A 103 -11.21 4.52 -1.59
N PHE A 104 -11.84 4.07 -2.68
CA PHE A 104 -13.06 4.71 -3.19
C PHE A 104 -14.37 4.02 -2.77
N TRP A 105 -14.34 2.77 -2.32
CA TRP A 105 -15.56 2.00 -2.09
C TRP A 105 -15.63 1.35 -0.72
N ILE A 106 -14.58 0.64 -0.28
CA ILE A 106 -14.54 -0.04 1.02
C ILE A 106 -13.66 0.78 1.97
N THR A 107 -14.09 2.00 2.31
CA THR A 107 -13.27 2.93 3.09
C THR A 107 -13.03 2.47 4.53
N ASP A 108 -12.00 3.01 5.18
CA ASP A 108 -11.69 2.70 6.58
C ASP A 108 -12.83 3.04 7.53
N GLU A 109 -13.60 4.10 7.27
CA GLU A 109 -14.77 4.43 8.08
C GLU A 109 -15.83 3.33 8.01
N PHE A 110 -16.01 2.73 6.83
CA PHE A 110 -16.90 1.57 6.71
C PHE A 110 -16.36 0.37 7.49
N VAL A 111 -15.06 0.08 7.40
CA VAL A 111 -14.44 -1.05 8.13
C VAL A 111 -14.58 -0.86 9.64
N VAL A 112 -14.26 0.34 10.15
CA VAL A 112 -14.37 0.67 11.58
C VAL A 112 -15.82 0.57 12.06
N THR A 113 -16.77 1.14 11.33
CA THR A 113 -18.19 1.11 11.70
C THR A 113 -18.77 -0.30 11.64
N ALA A 114 -18.38 -1.12 10.66
CA ALA A 114 -18.85 -2.50 10.54
C ALA A 114 -18.44 -3.39 11.72
N PHE A 115 -17.27 -3.13 12.32
CA PHE A 115 -16.77 -3.90 13.46
C PHE A 115 -17.14 -3.34 14.83
N ASN A 116 -17.37 -2.02 14.95
CA ASN A 116 -17.58 -1.35 16.24
C ASN A 116 -19.01 -0.84 16.46
N GLU A 117 -19.83 -0.69 15.41
CA GLU A 117 -21.18 -0.14 15.50
C GLU A 117 -22.23 -1.09 14.93
N ALA A 118 -23.39 -1.19 15.58
CA ALA A 118 -24.49 -2.07 15.15
C ALA A 118 -25.27 -1.55 13.92
N GLY A 119 -24.76 -0.53 13.21
CA GLY A 119 -25.54 0.34 12.33
C GLY A 119 -25.13 0.38 10.85
N THR A 120 -24.36 -0.58 10.34
CA THR A 120 -23.98 -0.58 8.92
C THR A 120 -25.04 -1.25 8.03
N VAL A 121 -25.37 -0.61 6.91
CA VAL A 121 -26.31 -1.14 5.89
C VAL A 121 -25.64 -2.25 5.06
N LEU A 122 -24.31 -2.29 5.03
CA LEU A 122 -23.52 -3.20 4.21
C LEU A 122 -23.07 -4.44 5.01
N PRO A 123 -22.94 -5.61 4.36
CA PRO A 123 -22.53 -6.85 5.03
C PRO A 123 -21.12 -6.81 5.64
N LEU A 124 -20.96 -7.41 6.81
CA LEU A 124 -19.68 -7.53 7.52
C LEU A 124 -18.55 -8.18 6.69
N TRP A 125 -18.88 -9.11 5.80
CA TRP A 125 -17.87 -9.77 4.96
C TRP A 125 -17.15 -8.78 4.03
N LEU A 126 -17.77 -7.66 3.66
CA LEU A 126 -17.12 -6.62 2.87
C LEU A 126 -16.00 -5.92 3.65
N ALA A 127 -16.15 -5.76 4.97
CA ALA A 127 -15.08 -5.18 5.80
C ALA A 127 -13.84 -6.08 5.82
N TRP A 128 -14.04 -7.41 5.88
CA TRP A 128 -12.95 -8.37 5.73
C TRP A 128 -12.30 -8.34 4.34
N VAL A 129 -13.06 -8.02 3.29
CA VAL A 129 -12.50 -7.82 1.95
C VAL A 129 -11.64 -6.56 1.90
N GLY A 130 -12.07 -5.45 2.51
CA GLY A 130 -11.27 -4.23 2.65
C GLY A 130 -9.93 -4.51 3.33
N ILE A 131 -9.97 -5.11 4.53
CA ILE A 131 -8.75 -5.53 5.25
C ILE A 131 -7.88 -6.44 4.38
N SER A 132 -8.48 -7.40 3.68
CA SER A 132 -7.69 -8.31 2.83
C SER A 132 -6.96 -7.55 1.73
N ILE A 133 -7.60 -6.54 1.13
CA ILE A 133 -7.00 -5.68 0.11
C ILE A 133 -5.80 -4.93 0.68
N ASP A 134 -5.90 -4.30 1.84
CA ASP A 134 -4.76 -3.61 2.48
C ASP A 134 -3.58 -4.57 2.71
N TYR A 135 -3.86 -5.77 3.17
CA TYR A 135 -2.81 -6.76 3.42
C TYR A 135 -2.17 -7.34 2.15
N LEU A 136 -2.79 -7.19 0.98
CA LEU A 136 -2.14 -7.55 -0.30
C LEU A 136 -0.95 -6.64 -0.61
N GLU A 137 -0.82 -5.49 0.04
CA GLU A 137 0.34 -4.60 -0.13
C GLU A 137 1.61 -5.19 0.46
N VAL A 138 1.53 -5.94 1.56
CA VAL A 138 2.69 -6.50 2.28
C VAL A 138 3.66 -7.28 1.38
N PRO A 139 3.24 -8.26 0.55
CA PRO A 139 4.15 -8.94 -0.35
C PRO A 139 4.77 -7.99 -1.40
N VAL A 140 4.03 -6.96 -1.81
CA VAL A 140 4.50 -5.95 -2.76
C VAL A 140 5.55 -5.05 -2.10
N MET A 141 5.35 -4.62 -0.85
CA MET A 141 6.32 -3.84 -0.08
C MET A 141 7.64 -4.61 0.07
N PHE A 142 7.54 -5.87 0.46
CA PHE A 142 8.71 -6.74 0.59
C PHE A 142 9.47 -6.90 -0.72
N ASP A 143 8.76 -7.12 -1.84
CA ASP A 143 9.42 -7.28 -3.13
C ASP A 143 10.07 -5.99 -3.64
N THR A 144 9.38 -4.86 -3.48
CA THR A 144 9.89 -3.55 -3.89
C THR A 144 11.11 -3.15 -3.04
N GLY A 145 11.09 -3.44 -1.74
CA GLY A 145 12.24 -3.29 -0.85
C GLY A 145 13.44 -4.16 -1.27
N LYS A 146 13.22 -5.44 -1.63
CA LYS A 146 14.29 -6.28 -2.17
C LYS A 146 14.87 -5.73 -3.47
N LYS A 147 14.03 -5.18 -4.38
CA LYS A 147 14.51 -4.53 -5.61
C LYS A 147 15.41 -3.36 -5.28
N LEU A 148 15.05 -2.54 -4.30
CA LEU A 148 15.87 -1.41 -3.86
C LEU A 148 17.22 -1.88 -3.31
N LEU A 149 17.22 -2.90 -2.44
CA LEU A 149 18.45 -3.48 -1.91
C LEU A 149 19.36 -4.03 -3.01
N ARG A 150 18.79 -4.64 -4.06
CA ARG A 150 19.56 -5.10 -5.23
C ARG A 150 20.11 -3.93 -6.04
N ALA A 151 19.32 -2.88 -6.28
CA ALA A 151 19.74 -1.70 -7.02
C ALA A 151 20.89 -0.94 -6.33
N TRP A 152 20.91 -0.90 -4.99
CA TRP A 152 22.02 -0.30 -4.23
C TRP A 152 23.29 -1.15 -4.24
N ARG A 153 23.15 -2.49 -4.25
CA ARG A 153 24.31 -3.41 -4.27
C ARG A 153 24.97 -3.53 -5.63
N ALA A 154 24.22 -3.34 -6.70
CA ALA A 154 24.72 -3.28 -8.05
C ALA A 154 24.31 -1.94 -8.68
N PRO A 155 24.91 -0.81 -8.27
CA PRO A 155 24.68 0.46 -8.92
C PRO A 155 24.98 0.26 -10.40
N GLN A 156 23.98 0.44 -11.26
CA GLN A 156 24.22 0.46 -12.70
C GLN A 156 25.22 1.60 -12.93
N LEU A 157 26.43 1.25 -13.36
CA LEU A 157 27.44 2.20 -13.80
C LEU A 157 26.80 2.98 -14.96
N THR A 158 26.42 4.21 -14.70
CA THR A 158 25.92 5.18 -15.68
C THR A 158 26.97 5.44 -16.75
#